data_AF-A0A383F326-F1
#
_entry.id   AF-A0A383F326-F1
#
_cell.length_a   1.000
_cell.length_b   1.000
_cell.length_c   1.000
_cell.angle_alpha   90.00
_cell.angle_beta   90.00
_cell.angle_gamma   90.00
#
_symmetry.space_group_name_H-M   'P 1'
#
loop_
_entity.id
_entity.type
_entity.pdbx_description
1 polymer ?
#
loop_
_entity_poly.entity_id
_entity_poly.type
_entity_poly.pdbx_seq_one_letter_code
_entity_poly.pdbx_strand_id
1 'polypeptide(L)'
;MSAIYPAVAASRIAVPDVVRRWKIPAPDGDVWRFIFPFTVNAAAVDSLCGFLFSMFDSYSDESVGDLYTNRTRIVRRRGPKGPVHSVQLGLWLAPFDLGVSEYLEISMYPSETRGIDEVEIYIERLSGPLAHWHRLNQDFAIKLRRQFLIWQTMREELRQEHADTGRRLIVEYESLGISPPTTGASEVVESS
;
A
#
# COMPACT_ATOMS: atom_id res chain seq x y z
N MET A 1 -14.65 -0.05 -18.68
CA MET A 1 -13.66 -0.13 -19.78
C MET A 1 -12.30 -0.67 -19.33
N SER A 2 -11.67 -1.63 -20.05
CA SER A 2 -11.01 -2.91 -19.66
C SER A 2 -9.74 -2.88 -18.83
N ALA A 3 -9.62 -3.86 -17.95
CA ALA A 3 -8.52 -4.08 -17.05
C ALA A 3 -8.51 -5.55 -16.68
N ILE A 4 -8.35 -6.32 -17.75
CA ILE A 4 -7.17 -7.16 -17.89
C ILE A 4 -6.07 -6.59 -16.98
N TYR A 5 -5.89 -7.26 -15.85
CA TYR A 5 -4.65 -7.35 -15.12
C TYR A 5 -3.49 -7.15 -16.10
N PRO A 6 -2.61 -6.15 -15.96
CA PRO A 6 -1.37 -6.21 -16.70
C PRO A 6 -0.62 -7.42 -16.16
N ALA A 7 -0.77 -8.56 -16.85
CA ALA A 7 0.05 -9.76 -16.75
C ALA A 7 1.48 -9.48 -17.24
N VAL A 8 1.95 -8.23 -17.11
CA VAL A 8 3.25 -7.72 -17.50
C VAL A 8 3.78 -6.75 -16.42
N ALA A 9 3.55 -7.08 -15.15
CA ALA A 9 4.50 -6.71 -14.08
C ALA A 9 5.58 -7.80 -13.91
N ALA A 10 5.66 -8.76 -14.84
CA ALA A 10 6.76 -9.69 -14.97
C ALA A 10 7.90 -9.06 -15.80
N SER A 11 8.54 -8.00 -15.30
CA SER A 11 9.91 -7.66 -15.72
C SER A 11 10.52 -6.58 -14.84
N ARG A 12 11.60 -6.95 -14.13
CA ARG A 12 12.51 -6.08 -13.37
C ARG A 12 11.87 -5.67 -12.02
N ILE A 13 12.39 -6.05 -10.86
CA ILE A 13 13.79 -6.00 -10.43
C ILE A 13 13.95 -7.07 -9.34
N ALA A 14 14.31 -8.28 -9.73
CA ALA A 14 15.11 -9.13 -8.85
C ALA A 14 16.49 -8.49 -8.79
N VAL A 15 16.73 -7.65 -7.79
CA VAL A 15 18.09 -7.26 -7.40
C VAL A 15 18.19 -7.48 -5.90
N PRO A 16 18.88 -8.54 -5.47
CA PRO A 16 19.39 -8.59 -4.12
C PRO A 16 20.46 -7.50 -3.97
N ASP A 17 20.54 -6.98 -2.76
CA ASP A 17 21.63 -6.15 -2.24
C ASP A 17 21.63 -4.65 -2.59
N VAL A 18 21.19 -3.89 -1.58
CA VAL A 18 21.86 -2.72 -0.98
C VAL A 18 22.47 -1.70 -1.96
N VAL A 19 21.83 -0.52 -1.99
CA VAL A 19 22.26 0.79 -2.58
C VAL A 19 22.06 1.02 -4.08
N ARG A 20 21.05 0.42 -4.73
CA ARG A 20 20.45 1.13 -5.88
C ARG A 20 19.67 2.31 -5.29
N ARG A 21 20.04 3.57 -5.60
CA ARG A 21 19.26 4.75 -5.22
C ARG A 21 17.82 4.51 -5.67
N TRP A 22 16.96 4.18 -4.72
CA TRP A 22 15.57 3.90 -5.00
C TRP A 22 14.96 5.17 -5.58
N LYS A 23 14.51 5.08 -6.83
CA LYS A 23 13.94 6.21 -7.56
C LYS A 23 12.46 5.93 -7.73
N ILE A 24 11.65 6.72 -7.05
CA ILE A 24 10.19 6.66 -7.19
C ILE A 24 9.85 7.18 -8.59
N PRO A 25 9.05 6.46 -9.40
CA PRO A 25 8.66 6.91 -10.73
C PRO A 25 7.81 8.18 -10.64
N ALA A 26 7.60 8.89 -11.76
CA ALA A 26 6.60 9.96 -11.79
C ALA A 26 5.19 9.37 -11.64
N PRO A 27 4.25 10.08 -11.00
CA PRO A 27 2.84 9.68 -10.95
C PRO A 27 2.18 9.79 -12.33
N ASP A 28 1.13 9.01 -12.53
CA ASP A 28 0.24 9.09 -13.69
C ASP A 28 -1.03 9.86 -13.31
N GLY A 29 -1.05 11.15 -13.64
CA GLY A 29 -2.11 12.07 -13.21
C GLY A 29 -2.25 12.08 -11.70
N ASP A 30 -3.39 11.61 -11.21
CA ASP A 30 -3.75 11.58 -9.78
C ASP A 30 -3.37 10.27 -9.10
N VAL A 31 -2.77 9.33 -9.82
CA VAL A 31 -2.40 8.02 -9.31
C VAL A 31 -0.89 7.89 -9.24
N TRP A 32 -0.40 7.48 -8.06
CA TRP A 32 0.98 7.06 -7.89
C TRP A 32 1.04 5.60 -7.49
N ARG A 33 1.57 4.76 -8.39
CA ARG A 33 1.71 3.32 -8.16
C ARG A 33 3.14 2.88 -8.39
N PHE A 34 3.73 2.18 -7.41
CA PHE A 34 5.11 1.69 -7.52
C PHE A 34 5.39 0.53 -6.56
N ILE A 35 6.36 -0.30 -6.93
CA ILE A 35 6.91 -1.32 -6.03
C ILE A 35 7.80 -0.64 -4.99
N PHE A 36 7.48 -0.88 -3.73
CA PHE A 36 8.27 -0.46 -2.59
C PHE A 36 9.52 -1.35 -2.51
N PRO A 37 10.70 -0.79 -2.17
CA PRO A 37 11.98 -1.51 -2.18
C PRO A 37 12.14 -2.37 -0.92
N PHE A 38 11.13 -3.19 -0.63
CA PHE A 38 11.05 -4.14 0.47
C PHE A 38 10.33 -5.38 0.00
N THR A 39 10.83 -6.52 0.47
CA THR A 39 10.20 -7.82 0.34
C THR A 39 9.89 -8.36 1.72
N VAL A 40 8.83 -9.14 1.83
CA VAL A 40 8.31 -9.63 3.11
C VAL A 40 8.14 -11.14 2.99
N ASN A 41 8.53 -11.91 4.01
CA ASN A 41 8.19 -13.32 4.02
C ASN A 41 6.67 -13.46 4.16
N ALA A 42 6.04 -14.34 3.38
CA ALA A 42 4.60 -14.58 3.42
C ALA A 42 4.07 -14.85 4.85
N ALA A 43 4.87 -15.50 5.70
CA ALA A 43 4.52 -15.76 7.10
C ALA A 43 4.49 -14.49 7.98
N ALA A 44 5.16 -13.43 7.56
CA ALA A 44 5.27 -12.16 8.29
C ALA A 44 4.30 -11.08 7.77
N VAL A 45 3.48 -11.38 6.76
CA VAL A 45 2.53 -10.42 6.15
C VAL A 45 1.52 -9.92 7.17
N ASP A 46 0.94 -10.80 8.00
CA ASP A 46 0.01 -10.42 9.06
C ASP A 46 0.65 -9.43 10.05
N SER A 47 1.92 -9.68 10.40
CA SER A 47 2.69 -8.82 11.30
C SER A 47 2.88 -7.43 10.72
N LEU A 48 3.28 -7.35 9.46
CA LEU A 48 3.45 -6.07 8.79
C LEU A 48 2.12 -5.32 8.66
N CYS A 49 1.04 -5.99 8.27
CA CYS A 49 -0.31 -5.42 8.21
C CYS A 49 -0.72 -4.81 9.56
N GLY A 50 -0.57 -5.58 10.64
CA GLY A 50 -0.96 -5.13 11.98
C GLY A 50 -0.09 -3.99 12.49
N PHE A 51 1.21 -4.01 12.21
CA PHE A 51 2.11 -2.89 12.52
C PHE A 51 1.71 -1.61 11.78
N LEU A 52 1.51 -1.69 10.46
CA LEU A 52 1.10 -0.54 9.65
C LEU A 52 -0.27 -0.02 10.09
N PHE A 53 -1.22 -0.92 10.37
CA PHE A 53 -2.52 -0.53 10.92
C PHE A 53 -2.34 0.25 12.22
N SER A 54 -1.67 -0.31 13.23
CA SER A 54 -1.49 0.34 14.53
C SER A 54 -0.77 1.68 14.41
N MET A 55 0.24 1.76 13.54
CA MET A 55 0.99 2.99 13.29
C MET A 55 0.14 4.08 12.65
N PHE A 56 -0.69 3.74 11.66
CA PHE A 56 -1.56 4.74 11.02
C PHE A 56 -2.78 5.09 11.88
N ASP A 57 -3.34 4.11 12.59
CA ASP A 57 -4.49 4.29 13.47
C ASP A 57 -4.16 5.22 14.65
N SER A 58 -2.91 5.24 15.13
CA SER A 58 -2.51 6.22 16.16
C SER A 58 -2.58 7.68 15.70
N TYR A 59 -2.65 7.94 14.39
CA TYR A 59 -2.83 9.29 13.82
C TYR A 59 -4.29 9.66 13.55
N SER A 60 -5.28 8.82 13.91
CA SER A 60 -6.70 9.15 13.72
C SER A 60 -7.27 10.03 14.82
N ASP A 61 -6.71 9.96 16.03
CA ASP A 61 -7.23 10.65 17.22
C ASP A 61 -6.49 11.96 17.54
N GLU A 62 -5.28 12.15 17.01
CA GLU A 62 -4.47 13.34 17.24
C GLU A 62 -4.36 14.20 15.98
N SER A 63 -5.09 15.32 15.93
CA SER A 63 -4.90 16.38 14.92
C SER A 63 -3.61 17.19 15.11
N VAL A 64 -2.64 16.66 15.86
CA VAL A 64 -1.35 17.28 16.19
C VAL A 64 -0.25 16.38 15.62
N GLY A 65 0.22 16.69 14.40
CA GLY A 65 1.28 15.88 13.78
C GLY A 65 1.54 16.22 12.32
N ASP A 66 2.42 15.42 11.71
CA ASP A 66 2.82 15.53 10.30
C ASP A 66 1.75 15.01 9.31
N LEU A 67 0.74 14.28 9.80
CA LEU A 67 -0.32 13.70 8.99
C LEU A 67 -1.55 13.37 9.86
N TYR A 68 -2.69 13.17 9.19
CA TYR A 68 -3.95 12.72 9.79
C TYR A 68 -4.51 11.56 8.96
N THR A 69 -5.06 10.54 9.62
CA THR A 69 -5.58 9.33 8.96
C THR A 69 -7.06 9.12 9.24
N ASN A 70 -7.76 8.48 8.31
CA ASN A 70 -9.11 7.99 8.58
C ASN A 70 -9.38 6.64 7.92
N ARG A 71 -10.36 5.92 8.49
CA ARG A 71 -10.89 4.65 7.95
C ARG A 71 -9.80 3.62 7.66
N THR A 72 -8.77 3.57 8.51
CA THR A 72 -7.71 2.58 8.44
C THR A 72 -8.32 1.19 8.55
N ARG A 73 -7.94 0.29 7.64
CA ARG A 73 -8.43 -1.09 7.62
C ARG A 73 -7.42 -2.03 6.97
N ILE A 74 -7.49 -3.29 7.36
CA ILE A 74 -6.73 -4.37 6.74
C ILE A 74 -7.70 -5.19 5.90
N VAL A 75 -7.43 -5.32 4.61
CA VAL A 75 -8.30 -6.00 3.66
C VAL A 75 -7.58 -7.18 3.05
N ARG A 76 -8.25 -8.33 2.99
CA ARG A 76 -7.82 -9.48 2.21
C ARG A 76 -8.61 -9.56 0.92
N ARG A 77 -7.92 -9.68 -0.21
CA ARG A 77 -8.55 -10.01 -1.49
C ARG A 77 -7.96 -11.31 -2.06
N ARG A 78 -8.75 -12.00 -2.88
CA ARG A 78 -8.26 -13.10 -3.70
C ARG A 78 -7.49 -12.55 -4.90
N GLY A 79 -6.21 -12.90 -4.99
CA GLY A 79 -5.37 -12.61 -6.16
C GLY A 79 -5.11 -13.86 -6.99
N PRO A 80 -4.65 -13.70 -8.25
CA PRO A 80 -4.38 -14.83 -9.15
C PRO A 80 -3.27 -15.76 -8.65
N LYS A 81 -2.32 -15.25 -7.86
CA LYS A 81 -1.17 -15.99 -7.31
C LYS A 81 -1.33 -16.38 -5.83
N GLY A 82 -2.45 -16.02 -5.20
CA GLY A 82 -2.68 -16.20 -3.77
C GLY A 82 -3.42 -15.02 -3.13
N PRO A 83 -3.69 -15.09 -1.81
CA PRO A 83 -4.30 -13.99 -1.09
C PRO A 83 -3.39 -12.77 -1.09
N VAL A 84 -3.97 -11.59 -1.29
CA VAL A 84 -3.29 -10.30 -1.19
C VAL A 84 -3.84 -9.58 0.02
N HIS A 85 -2.95 -9.21 0.93
CA HIS A 85 -3.30 -8.42 2.10
C HIS A 85 -2.95 -6.97 1.82
N SER A 86 -3.83 -6.06 2.21
CA SER A 86 -3.66 -4.64 1.97
C SER A 86 -4.04 -3.82 3.20
N VAL A 87 -3.24 -2.81 3.53
CA VAL A 87 -3.64 -1.77 4.49
C VAL A 87 -4.13 -0.57 3.70
N GLN A 88 -5.37 -0.16 3.97
CA GLN A 88 -6.07 0.91 3.24
C GLN A 88 -6.50 2.00 4.21
N LEU A 89 -6.37 3.25 3.79
CA LEU A 89 -6.71 4.41 4.61
C LEU A 89 -6.89 5.68 3.75
N GLY A 90 -7.67 6.63 4.25
CA GLY A 90 -7.58 8.01 3.81
C GLY A 90 -6.48 8.73 4.58
N LEU A 91 -5.71 9.58 3.90
CA LEU A 91 -4.55 10.26 4.44
C LEU A 91 -4.58 11.75 4.07
N TRP A 92 -4.29 12.58 5.05
CA TRP A 92 -4.07 14.02 4.89
C TRP A 92 -2.64 14.31 5.32
N LEU A 93 -1.87 14.94 4.43
CA LEU A 93 -0.47 15.27 4.68
C LEU A 93 -0.35 16.72 5.12
N ALA A 94 0.43 16.98 6.17
CA ALA A 94 0.78 18.34 6.56
C ALA A 94 1.68 18.99 5.49
N PRO A 95 1.62 20.32 5.31
CA PRO A 95 0.81 21.27 6.07
C PRO A 95 -0.65 21.29 5.58
N PHE A 96 -1.60 21.26 6.53
CA PHE A 96 -3.02 20.96 6.25
C PHE A 96 -3.76 22.08 5.49
N ASP A 97 -3.23 23.29 5.49
CA ASP A 97 -3.76 24.44 4.72
C ASP A 97 -3.70 24.22 3.20
N LEU A 98 -2.82 23.33 2.73
CA LEU A 98 -2.75 22.96 1.32
C LEU A 98 -3.90 22.04 0.87
N GLY A 99 -4.67 21.50 1.82
CA GLY A 99 -5.85 20.68 1.54
C GLY A 99 -5.58 19.40 0.75
N VAL A 100 -4.35 18.88 0.84
CA VAL A 100 -3.95 17.62 0.18
C VAL A 100 -4.53 16.45 0.95
N SER A 101 -5.37 15.68 0.27
CA SER A 101 -5.89 14.41 0.78
C SER A 101 -5.79 13.34 -0.28
N GLU A 102 -5.65 12.11 0.17
CA GLU A 102 -5.42 10.96 -0.69
C GLU A 102 -5.96 9.67 -0.10
N TYR A 103 -6.15 8.70 -0.96
CA TYR A 103 -6.35 7.31 -0.59
C TYR A 103 -5.01 6.59 -0.73
N LEU A 104 -4.57 5.91 0.34
CA LEU A 104 -3.36 5.10 0.36
C LEU A 104 -3.75 3.63 0.50
N GLU A 105 -3.12 2.80 -0.32
CA GLU A 105 -3.17 1.35 -0.22
C GLU A 105 -1.76 0.76 -0.29
N ILE A 106 -1.40 -0.01 0.73
CA ILE A 106 -0.15 -0.77 0.80
C ILE A 106 -0.50 -2.24 0.66
N SER A 107 -0.13 -2.87 -0.45
CA SER A 107 -0.51 -4.26 -0.77
C SER A 107 0.69 -5.19 -0.77
N MET A 108 0.53 -6.37 -0.18
CA MET A 108 1.51 -7.47 -0.21
C MET A 108 1.09 -8.48 -1.27
N TYR A 109 1.82 -8.49 -2.38
CA TYR A 109 1.58 -9.39 -3.51
C TYR A 109 2.56 -10.56 -3.50
N PRO A 110 2.09 -11.81 -3.65
CA PRO A 110 2.96 -12.94 -3.89
C PRO A 110 3.86 -12.72 -5.12
N SER A 111 5.18 -12.79 -4.91
CA SER A 111 6.17 -12.65 -5.98
C SER A 111 6.40 -13.97 -6.73
N GLU A 112 7.30 -13.95 -7.72
CA GLU A 112 7.78 -15.18 -8.37
C GLU A 112 8.56 -16.08 -7.38
N THR A 113 9.12 -15.51 -6.32
CA THR A 113 9.83 -16.28 -5.30
C THR A 113 8.84 -16.77 -4.26
N ARG A 114 8.66 -18.10 -4.19
CA ARG A 114 7.72 -18.73 -3.27
C ARG A 114 8.00 -18.33 -1.82
N GLY A 115 6.94 -17.89 -1.13
CA GLY A 115 7.03 -17.47 0.28
C GLY A 115 7.60 -16.06 0.48
N ILE A 116 7.80 -15.31 -0.60
CA ILE A 116 8.20 -13.91 -0.57
C ILE A 116 7.16 -13.07 -1.29
N ASP A 117 6.68 -12.05 -0.59
CA ASP A 117 5.75 -11.07 -1.10
C ASP A 117 6.49 -9.75 -1.40
N GLU A 118 6.14 -9.13 -2.51
CA GLU A 118 6.52 -7.77 -2.85
C GLU A 118 5.50 -6.78 -2.30
N VAL A 119 5.98 -5.61 -1.90
CA VAL A 119 5.12 -4.54 -1.38
C VAL A 119 4.85 -3.55 -2.51
N GLU A 120 3.59 -3.33 -2.83
CA GLU A 120 3.14 -2.31 -3.77
C GLU A 120 2.49 -1.16 -3.02
N ILE A 121 2.87 0.07 -3.37
CA ILE A 121 2.22 1.29 -2.91
C ILE A 121 1.31 1.80 -4.02
N TYR A 122 0.07 2.09 -3.66
CA TYR A 122 -0.91 2.78 -4.49
C TYR A 122 -1.40 4.01 -3.72
N ILE A 123 -1.31 5.17 -4.36
CA ILE A 123 -1.77 6.45 -3.82
C ILE A 123 -2.66 7.10 -4.87
N GLU A 124 -3.85 7.51 -4.48
CA GLU A 124 -4.76 8.26 -5.34
C GLU A 124 -5.06 9.62 -4.69
N ARG A 125 -4.71 10.69 -5.39
CA ARG A 125 -5.00 12.06 -4.96
C ARG A 125 -6.51 12.29 -4.99
N LEU A 126 -7.09 12.64 -3.84
CA LEU A 126 -8.50 12.99 -3.71
C LEU A 126 -8.70 14.50 -3.76
N SER A 127 -7.76 15.27 -3.21
CA SER A 127 -7.81 16.73 -3.15
C SER A 127 -6.41 17.36 -3.11
N GLY A 128 -6.37 18.68 -3.29
CA GLY A 128 -5.16 19.52 -3.19
C GLY A 128 -4.37 19.60 -4.51
N PRO A 129 -3.50 20.60 -4.69
CA PRO A 129 -2.81 20.81 -5.96
C PRO A 129 -1.79 19.69 -6.27
N LEU A 130 -1.76 19.22 -7.53
CA LEU A 130 -0.90 18.12 -7.98
C LEU A 130 0.58 18.29 -7.60
N ALA A 131 1.13 19.49 -7.77
CA ALA A 131 2.53 19.78 -7.46
C ALA A 131 2.85 19.63 -5.95
N HIS A 132 1.92 20.06 -5.08
CA HIS A 132 2.07 19.90 -3.63
C HIS A 132 1.92 18.43 -3.23
N TRP A 133 0.89 17.75 -3.75
CA TRP A 133 0.67 16.33 -3.53
C TRP A 133 1.89 15.48 -3.89
N HIS A 134 2.46 15.70 -5.08
CA HIS A 134 3.64 14.96 -5.52
C HIS A 134 4.85 15.18 -4.59
N ARG A 135 5.11 16.43 -4.17
CA ARG A 135 6.21 16.75 -3.26
C ARG A 135 6.01 16.11 -1.88
N LEU A 136 4.81 16.25 -1.30
CA LEU A 136 4.51 15.69 0.02
C LEU A 136 4.62 14.17 0.02
N ASN A 137 4.20 13.51 -1.07
CA ASN A 137 4.32 12.07 -1.19
C ASN A 137 5.76 11.57 -1.36
N GLN A 138 6.66 12.35 -1.98
CA GLN A 138 8.09 12.02 -1.99
C GLN A 138 8.64 11.93 -0.56
N ASP A 139 8.33 12.94 0.27
CA ASP A 139 8.78 12.99 1.66
C ASP A 139 8.10 11.90 2.51
N PHE A 140 6.80 11.68 2.32
CA PHE A 140 6.05 10.61 2.98
C PHE A 140 6.63 9.23 2.67
N ALA A 141 6.96 8.94 1.41
CA ALA A 141 7.52 7.66 1.01
C ALA A 141 8.90 7.37 1.67
N ILE A 142 9.70 8.42 1.91
CA ILE A 142 10.96 8.31 2.67
C ILE A 142 10.67 8.00 4.14
N LYS A 143 9.68 8.66 4.76
CA LYS A 143 9.26 8.39 6.14
C LYS A 143 8.71 6.97 6.29
N LEU A 144 7.84 6.55 5.37
CA LEU A 144 7.28 5.19 5.31
C LEU A 144 8.40 4.14 5.23
N ARG A 145 9.43 4.38 4.41
CA ARG A 145 10.60 3.49 4.32
C ARG A 145 11.30 3.30 5.66
N ARG A 146 11.38 4.34 6.49
CA ARG A 146 11.94 4.22 7.85
C ARG A 146 11.06 3.32 8.74
N GLN A 147 9.74 3.41 8.63
CA GLN A 147 8.83 2.55 9.40
C GLN A 147 8.99 1.07 9.04
N PHE A 148 9.19 0.73 7.76
CA PHE A 148 9.49 -0.64 7.35
C PHE A 148 10.81 -1.16 7.94
N LEU A 149 11.85 -0.31 8.01
CA LEU A 149 13.11 -0.68 8.66
C LEU A 149 12.94 -0.91 10.17
N ILE A 150 12.17 -0.04 10.84
CA ILE A 150 11.86 -0.20 12.27
C ILE A 150 11.17 -1.54 12.51
N TRP A 151 10.13 -1.85 11.75
CA TRP A 151 9.43 -3.15 11.83
C TRP A 151 10.37 -4.34 11.65
N GLN A 152 11.29 -4.29 10.67
CA GLN A 152 12.27 -5.37 10.46
C GLN A 152 13.21 -5.59 11.66
N THR A 153 13.47 -4.56 12.47
CA THR A 153 14.32 -4.65 13.66
C THR A 153 13.57 -5.06 14.93
N MET A 154 12.24 -5.19 14.87
CA MET A 154 11.44 -5.59 16.03
C MET A 154 11.74 -7.03 16.45
N ARG A 155 11.67 -7.27 17.77
CA ARG A 155 11.77 -8.62 18.33
C ARG A 155 10.58 -9.47 17.90
N GLU A 156 10.75 -10.79 17.93
CA GLU A 156 9.72 -11.73 17.49
C GLU A 156 8.43 -11.59 18.28
N GLU A 157 8.51 -11.34 19.59
CA GLU A 157 7.31 -11.20 20.43
C GLU A 157 6.43 -10.03 19.96
N LEU A 158 7.04 -8.88 19.68
CA LEU A 158 6.32 -7.70 19.20
C LEU A 158 5.78 -7.90 17.78
N ARG A 159 6.54 -8.59 16.91
CA ARG A 159 6.05 -8.96 15.57
C ARG A 159 4.84 -9.89 15.67
N GLN A 160 4.82 -10.79 16.64
CA GLN A 160 3.70 -11.70 16.88
C GLN A 160 2.47 -10.95 17.40
N GLU A 161 2.63 -9.99 18.32
CA GLU A 161 1.54 -9.11 18.78
C GLU A 161 0.90 -8.33 17.62
N HIS A 162 1.73 -7.78 16.72
CA HIS A 162 1.23 -7.14 15.50
C HIS A 162 0.54 -8.14 14.57
N ALA A 163 1.04 -9.37 14.44
CA ALA A 163 0.42 -10.39 13.60
C ALA A 163 -0.98 -10.76 14.11
N ASP A 164 -1.14 -10.91 15.43
CA ASP A 164 -2.43 -11.22 16.04
C ASP A 164 -3.42 -10.05 15.90
N THR A 165 -2.92 -8.82 16.02
CA THR A 165 -3.70 -7.61 15.70
C THR A 165 -4.16 -7.63 14.25
N GLY A 166 -3.26 -7.92 13.32
CA GLY A 166 -3.54 -7.98 11.88
C GLY A 166 -4.61 -9.02 11.55
N ARG A 167 -4.48 -10.25 12.07
CA ARG A 167 -5.45 -11.34 11.87
C ARG A 167 -6.82 -11.03 12.46
N ARG A 168 -6.88 -10.32 13.58
CA ARG A 168 -8.16 -9.96 14.24
C ARG A 168 -8.93 -8.92 13.44
N LEU A 169 -8.24 -7.99 12.82
CA LEU A 169 -8.85 -6.81 12.16
C LEU A 169 -9.06 -7.00 10.66
N ILE A 170 -8.56 -8.09 10.08
CA ILE A 170 -8.69 -8.34 8.65
C ILE A 170 -10.15 -8.52 8.26
N VAL A 171 -10.53 -7.85 7.19
CA VAL A 171 -11.85 -8.01 6.55
C VAL A 171 -11.68 -8.52 5.13
N GLU A 172 -12.60 -9.38 4.69
CA GLU A 172 -12.61 -9.82 3.29
C GLU A 172 -13.09 -8.68 2.39
N TYR A 173 -12.39 -8.46 1.28
CA TYR A 173 -12.75 -7.45 0.29
C TYR A 173 -14.21 -7.57 -0.17
N GLU A 174 -14.66 -8.81 -0.38
CA GLU A 174 -16.01 -9.16 -0.82
C GLU A 174 -17.10 -8.71 0.16
N SER A 175 -16.76 -8.57 1.44
CA SER A 175 -17.71 -8.14 2.48
C SER A 175 -17.92 -6.62 2.51
N LEU A 176 -17.06 -5.84 1.86
CA LEU A 176 -17.09 -4.39 1.95
C LEU A 176 -18.18 -3.74 1.08
N GLY A 177 -18.80 -4.47 0.15
CA GLY A 177 -19.80 -3.92 -0.78
C GLY A 177 -19.27 -2.80 -1.68
N ILE A 178 -17.96 -2.59 -1.68
CA ILE A 178 -17.26 -1.63 -2.53
C ILE A 178 -16.96 -2.38 -3.82
N SER A 179 -17.39 -1.83 -4.95
CA SER A 179 -16.87 -2.27 -6.24
C SER A 179 -15.34 -2.12 -6.23
N PRO A 180 -14.55 -3.03 -6.84
CA PRO A 180 -13.13 -2.77 -7.10
C PRO A 180 -12.99 -1.34 -7.60
N PRO A 181 -12.00 -0.54 -7.12
CA PRO A 181 -11.72 0.74 -7.74
C PRO A 181 -11.70 0.46 -9.23
N THR A 182 -12.58 1.15 -9.98
CA THR A 182 -12.95 0.82 -11.36
C THR A 182 -11.70 0.82 -12.22
N THR A 183 -11.00 -0.30 -12.21
CA THR A 183 -10.01 -0.70 -13.20
C THR A 183 -10.93 -1.25 -14.26
N GLY A 184 -11.45 -0.38 -15.13
CA GLY A 184 -12.71 -0.71 -15.79
C GLY A 184 -12.57 -1.97 -16.66
N ALA A 185 -13.68 -2.59 -17.11
CA ALA A 185 -13.92 -3.59 -18.18
C ALA A 185 -14.36 -3.06 -19.59
N SER A 186 -13.69 -3.20 -20.74
CA SER A 186 -14.07 -2.76 -22.12
C SER A 186 -13.87 -4.02 -22.91
N GLU A 187 -15.01 -4.67 -23.08
CA GLU A 187 -15.23 -5.72 -24.05
C GLU A 187 -14.74 -5.24 -25.42
N VAL A 188 -13.84 -6.03 -26.01
CA VAL A 188 -13.70 -6.02 -27.47
C VAL A 188 -14.69 -7.06 -27.95
N VAL A 189 -15.76 -6.56 -28.56
CA VAL A 189 -16.75 -7.32 -29.29
C VAL A 189 -16.05 -8.01 -30.46
N GLU A 190 -16.11 -9.33 -30.46
CA GLU A 190 -15.74 -10.19 -31.58
C GLU A 190 -16.86 -10.10 -32.63
N SER A 191 -16.53 -9.62 -33.82
CA SER A 191 -17.36 -9.70 -35.04
C SER A 191 -16.37 -9.73 -36.21
N SER A 192 -16.12 -10.94 -36.73
CA SER A 192 -16.65 -11.46 -38.01
C SER A 192 -15.98 -10.88 -39.24
#